data_AF-A0A197JZK8-F1
#
_entry.id   AF-A0A197JZK8-F1
#
_cell.length_a   1.000
_cell.length_b   1.000
_cell.length_c   1.000
_cell.angle_alpha   90.00
_cell.angle_beta   90.00
_cell.angle_gamma   90.00
#
_symmetry.space_group_name_H-M   'P 1'
#
loop_
_entity.id
_entity.type
_entity.pdbx_description
1 polymer ?
#
loop_
_entity_poly.entity_id
_entity_poly.type
_entity_poly.pdbx_seq_one_letter_code
_entity_poly.pdbx_strand_id
1 'polypeptide(L)'
;QQFLLLADDYLLSLSPKKREKALLSNSMYQKILMVLIQPKNTQVSTAQFRFWAKKMFTLSTTPTHHVVCHGGKPVATKECLYDVLVYCHRKSSHGGRDKTSAEVRQHYSWVPKELIARFVKHCPLCLSRRS
;
A
#
# COMPACT_ATOMS: atom_id res chain seq x y z
N GLN A 1 11.83 -13.25 1.80
CA GLN A 1 11.03 -14.31 1.12
C GLN A 1 9.67 -14.56 1.79
N GLN A 2 9.60 -14.69 3.12
CA GLN A 2 8.35 -15.00 3.85
C GLN A 2 7.21 -13.96 3.71
N PHE A 3 7.51 -12.67 3.65
CA PHE A 3 6.47 -11.64 3.50
C PHE A 3 5.76 -11.67 2.14
N LEU A 4 6.48 -11.99 1.07
CA LEU A 4 5.89 -12.09 -0.28
C LEU A 4 4.83 -13.18 -0.32
N LEU A 5 5.07 -14.31 0.34
CA LEU A 5 4.09 -15.38 0.49
C LEU A 5 2.83 -14.90 1.23
N LEU A 6 2.97 -14.08 2.28
CA LEU A 6 1.81 -13.49 2.99
C LEU A 6 1.02 -12.52 2.10
N ALA A 7 1.72 -11.71 1.29
CA ALA A 7 1.09 -10.79 0.36
C ALA A 7 0.36 -11.54 -0.76
N ASP A 8 0.95 -12.62 -1.26
CA ASP A 8 0.36 -13.46 -2.31
C ASP A 8 -0.84 -14.26 -1.78
N ASP A 9 -0.73 -14.86 -0.60
CA ASP A 9 -1.84 -15.51 0.11
C ASP A 9 -2.99 -14.53 0.39
N TYR A 10 -2.68 -13.28 0.75
CA TYR A 10 -3.68 -12.22 0.84
C TYR A 10 -4.36 -11.97 -0.51
N LEU A 11 -3.60 -11.81 -1.60
CA LEU A 11 -4.16 -11.57 -2.94
C LEU A 11 -5.02 -12.76 -3.40
N LEU A 12 -4.59 -14.00 -3.16
CA LEU A 12 -5.34 -15.21 -3.53
C LEU A 12 -6.68 -15.30 -2.79
N SER A 13 -6.75 -14.79 -1.56
CA SER A 13 -8.01 -14.71 -0.80
C SER A 13 -9.03 -13.70 -1.36
N LEU A 14 -8.61 -12.82 -2.28
CA LEU A 14 -9.50 -11.88 -2.96
C LEU A 14 -10.02 -12.46 -4.28
N SER A 15 -11.19 -11.98 -4.71
CA SER A 15 -11.69 -12.27 -6.06
C SER A 15 -10.76 -11.66 -7.13
N PRO A 16 -10.63 -12.28 -8.32
CA PRO A 16 -9.71 -11.80 -9.37
C PRO A 16 -9.87 -10.31 -9.70
N LYS A 17 -11.11 -9.82 -9.76
CA LYS A 17 -11.43 -8.40 -9.99
C LYS A 17 -10.87 -7.44 -8.93
N LYS A 18 -10.68 -7.91 -7.69
CA LYS A 18 -10.17 -7.09 -6.57
C LYS A 18 -8.64 -7.13 -6.45
N ARG A 19 -7.98 -8.19 -6.93
CA ARG A 19 -6.53 -8.42 -6.77
C ARG A 19 -5.69 -7.29 -7.35
N GLU A 20 -5.99 -6.89 -8.58
CA GLU A 20 -5.18 -5.95 -9.36
C GLU A 20 -5.05 -4.57 -8.71
N LYS A 21 -6.08 -4.14 -7.96
CA LYS A 21 -6.14 -2.81 -7.33
C LYS A 21 -5.91 -2.85 -5.82
N ALA A 22 -5.84 -4.04 -5.22
CA ALA A 22 -5.69 -4.21 -3.77
C ALA A 22 -4.28 -3.81 -3.28
N LEU A 23 -3.25 -4.25 -4.00
CA LEU A 23 -1.86 -3.87 -3.75
C LEU A 23 -1.28 -3.30 -5.06
N LEU A 24 -0.86 -2.04 -5.04
CA LEU A 24 -0.29 -1.43 -6.25
C LEU A 24 1.15 -1.89 -6.42
N SER A 25 1.50 -2.41 -7.59
CA SER A 25 2.90 -2.58 -7.97
C SER A 25 3.56 -1.24 -8.28
N ASN A 26 4.89 -1.21 -8.29
CA ASN A 26 5.64 -0.04 -8.75
C ASN A 26 5.24 0.38 -10.17
N SER A 27 5.02 -0.58 -11.09
CA SER A 27 4.56 -0.29 -12.45
C SER A 27 3.20 0.41 -12.47
N MET A 28 2.25 -0.06 -11.65
CA MET A 28 0.94 0.58 -11.52
C MET A 28 1.04 1.98 -10.92
N TYR A 29 1.88 2.14 -9.88
CA TYR A 29 2.15 3.42 -9.25
C TYR A 29 2.71 4.43 -10.25
N GLN A 30 3.69 4.05 -11.08
CA GLN A 30 4.27 4.94 -12.09
C GLN A 30 3.24 5.36 -13.15
N LYS A 31 2.35 4.45 -13.58
CA LYS A 31 1.25 4.81 -14.49
C LYS A 31 0.30 5.81 -13.85
N ILE A 32 -0.07 5.62 -12.58
CA ILE A 32 -0.90 6.58 -11.84
C ILE A 32 -0.18 7.93 -11.75
N LEU A 33 1.10 7.92 -11.40
CA LEU A 33 1.93 9.13 -11.30
C LEU A 33 1.95 9.91 -12.62
N MET A 34 2.17 9.23 -13.75
CA MET A 34 2.14 9.85 -15.09
C MET A 34 0.79 10.47 -15.42
N VAL A 35 -0.31 9.79 -15.09
CA VAL A 35 -1.66 10.34 -15.28
C VAL A 35 -1.87 11.60 -14.43
N LEU A 36 -1.33 11.63 -13.21
CA LEU A 36 -1.50 12.76 -12.30
C LEU A 36 -0.59 13.95 -12.63
N ILE A 37 0.64 13.71 -13.09
CA ILE A 37 1.58 14.76 -13.54
C ILE A 37 1.09 15.39 -14.85
N GLN A 38 0.55 14.59 -15.77
CA GLN A 38 0.09 15.05 -17.08
C GLN A 38 -1.40 14.72 -17.30
N PRO A 39 -2.35 15.39 -16.60
CA PRO A 39 -3.76 15.00 -16.60
C PRO A 39 -4.48 15.16 -17.95
N LYS A 40 -3.88 15.91 -18.88
CA LYS A 40 -4.36 16.10 -20.27
C LYS A 40 -3.77 15.09 -21.26
N ASN A 41 -2.74 14.33 -20.86
CA ASN A 41 -2.11 13.34 -21.74
C ASN A 41 -3.03 12.11 -21.86
N THR A 42 -3.59 11.92 -23.05
CA THR A 42 -4.50 10.82 -23.37
C THR A 42 -3.79 9.54 -23.83
N GLN A 43 -2.47 9.60 -24.05
CA GLN A 43 -1.66 8.45 -24.48
C GLN A 43 -1.30 7.51 -23.33
N VAL A 44 -1.44 7.97 -22.08
CA VAL A 44 -1.17 7.14 -20.90
C VAL A 44 -2.38 6.24 -20.61
N SER A 45 -2.20 4.93 -20.84
CA SER A 45 -3.19 3.88 -20.52
C SER A 45 -4.59 4.13 -21.12
N THR A 46 -5.62 3.45 -20.63
CA THR A 46 -7.01 3.58 -21.13
C THR A 46 -7.74 4.76 -20.49
N ALA A 47 -8.82 5.23 -21.12
CA ALA A 47 -9.66 6.31 -20.58
C ALA A 47 -10.26 5.96 -19.21
N GLN A 48 -10.72 4.71 -19.03
CA GLN A 48 -11.26 4.21 -17.76
C GLN A 48 -10.19 4.22 -16.67
N PHE A 49 -8.95 3.82 -17.01
CA PHE A 49 -7.83 3.86 -16.08
C PHE A 49 -7.53 5.30 -15.64
N ARG A 50 -7.43 6.25 -16.58
CA ARG A 50 -7.16 7.65 -16.26
C ARG A 50 -8.24 8.26 -15.37
N PHE A 51 -9.51 7.97 -15.68
CA PHE A 51 -10.63 8.42 -14.85
C PHE A 51 -10.53 7.85 -13.43
N TRP A 52 -10.28 6.54 -13.30
CA TRP A 52 -10.11 5.89 -12.01
C TRP A 52 -8.92 6.48 -11.23
N ALA A 53 -7.75 6.64 -11.86
CA ALA A 53 -6.56 7.17 -11.22
C ALA A 53 -6.79 8.60 -10.66
N LYS A 54 -7.38 9.49 -11.46
CA LYS A 54 -7.70 10.87 -11.03
C LYS A 54 -8.79 10.91 -9.95
N LYS A 55 -9.71 9.94 -9.94
CA LYS A 55 -10.78 9.86 -8.93
C LYS A 55 -10.26 9.36 -7.59
N MET A 56 -9.33 8.39 -7.60
CA MET A 56 -8.86 7.75 -6.38
C MET A 56 -7.66 8.47 -5.77
N PHE A 57 -6.77 9.04 -6.58
CA PHE A 57 -5.48 9.52 -6.10
C PHE A 57 -5.30 11.02 -6.34
N THR A 58 -4.43 11.62 -5.52
CA THR A 58 -3.97 12.99 -5.66
C THR A 58 -2.45 13.04 -5.82
N LEU A 59 -1.95 14.11 -6.43
CA LEU A 59 -0.52 14.38 -6.55
C LEU A 59 -0.10 15.30 -5.41
N SER A 60 0.90 14.89 -4.63
CA SER A 60 1.64 15.80 -3.75
C SER A 60 2.98 16.11 -4.41
N THR A 61 3.27 17.40 -4.58
CA THR A 61 4.53 17.87 -5.15
C THR A 61 5.37 18.48 -4.05
N THR A 62 6.56 17.93 -3.86
CA THR A 62 7.62 18.53 -3.05
C THR A 62 8.62 19.21 -3.98
N PRO A 63 9.53 20.06 -3.49
CA PRO A 63 10.54 20.71 -4.33
C PRO A 63 11.44 19.72 -5.10
N THR A 64 11.54 18.47 -4.65
CA THR A 64 12.46 17.48 -5.22
C THR A 64 11.76 16.32 -5.92
N HIS A 65 10.53 15.97 -5.51
CA HIS A 65 9.84 14.77 -6.00
C HIS A 65 8.31 14.93 -6.01
N HIS A 66 7.66 14.13 -6.87
CA HIS A 66 6.21 13.95 -6.89
C HIS A 66 5.81 12.63 -6.21
N VAL A 67 4.75 12.67 -5.41
CA VAL A 67 4.24 11.52 -4.64
C VAL A 67 2.77 11.32 -4.91
N VAL A 68 2.38 10.09 -5.24
CA VAL A 68 0.97 9.68 -5.32
C VAL A 68 0.42 9.50 -3.91
N CYS A 69 -0.68 10.19 -3.62
CA CYS A 69 -1.35 10.18 -2.33
C CYS A 69 -2.80 9.69 -2.46
N HIS A 70 -3.35 9.16 -1.37
CA HIS A 70 -4.77 8.89 -1.20
C HIS A 70 -5.19 9.33 0.21
N GLY A 71 -6.24 10.15 0.31
CA GLY A 71 -6.68 10.71 1.60
C GLY A 71 -5.60 11.53 2.30
N GLY A 72 -4.77 12.25 1.53
CA GLY A 72 -3.69 13.09 2.07
C GLY A 72 -2.43 12.34 2.54
N LYS A 73 -2.35 11.02 2.34
CA LYS A 73 -1.20 10.20 2.76
C LYS A 73 -0.54 9.48 1.57
N PRO A 74 0.79 9.32 1.57
CA PRO A 74 1.51 8.63 0.49
C PRO A 74 1.02 7.19 0.35
N VAL A 75 0.83 6.77 -0.90
CA VAL A 75 0.40 5.42 -1.24
C VAL A 75 1.60 4.47 -1.17
N ALA A 76 1.48 3.37 -0.42
CA ALA A 76 2.52 2.35 -0.35
C ALA A 76 2.37 1.33 -1.50
N THR A 77 3.48 1.00 -2.17
CA THR A 77 3.53 -0.04 -3.20
C THR A 77 3.83 -1.41 -2.59
N LYS A 78 3.45 -2.48 -3.29
CA LYS A 78 3.65 -3.89 -2.87
C LYS A 78 5.09 -4.15 -2.45
N GLU A 79 6.03 -3.57 -3.19
CA GLU A 79 7.47 -3.70 -3.03
C GLU A 79 7.98 -3.03 -1.75
N CYS A 80 7.37 -1.92 -1.33
CA CYS A 80 7.74 -1.20 -0.11
C CYS A 80 6.92 -1.63 1.13
N LEU A 81 5.86 -2.43 0.97
CA LEU A 81 4.97 -2.80 2.07
C LEU A 81 5.68 -3.47 3.24
N TYR A 82 6.67 -4.32 2.97
CA TYR A 82 7.40 -4.99 4.05
C TYR A 82 8.06 -3.97 4.98
N ASP A 83 8.82 -3.03 4.42
CA ASP A 83 9.54 -2.02 5.18
C ASP A 83 8.58 -1.08 5.93
N VAL A 84 7.48 -0.69 5.27
CA VAL A 84 6.40 0.10 5.89
C VAL A 84 5.83 -0.63 7.11
N LEU A 85 5.52 -1.91 6.98
CA LEU A 85 4.93 -2.71 8.06
C LEU A 85 5.92 -2.97 9.20
N VAL A 86 7.19 -3.27 8.89
CA VAL A 86 8.25 -3.42 9.89
C VAL A 86 8.43 -2.13 10.68
N TYR A 87 8.55 -1.00 9.99
CA TYR A 87 8.69 0.31 10.61
C TYR A 87 7.50 0.64 11.52
N CYS A 88 6.27 0.54 10.99
CA CYS A 88 5.07 0.88 11.76
C CYS A 88 4.81 -0.10 12.91
N HIS A 89 5.10 -1.39 12.74
CA HIS A 89 4.92 -2.38 13.81
C HIS A 89 5.95 -2.22 14.93
N ARG A 90 7.21 -1.87 14.60
CA ARG A 90 8.21 -1.51 15.59
C ARG A 90 7.81 -0.24 16.34
N LYS A 91 7.37 0.79 15.61
CA LYS A 91 6.92 2.07 16.17
C LYS A 91 5.68 1.93 17.06
N SER A 92 4.80 0.98 16.75
CA SER A 92 3.67 0.62 17.61
C SER A 92 4.06 -0.23 18.85
N SER A 93 5.36 -0.41 19.09
CA SER A 93 5.93 -1.26 20.15
C SER A 93 5.43 -2.70 20.06
N HIS A 94 5.45 -3.27 18.84
CA HIS A 94 4.93 -4.61 18.57
C HIS A 94 3.45 -4.77 18.95
N GLY A 95 2.66 -3.71 18.75
CA GLY A 95 1.23 -3.72 19.01
C GLY A 95 0.48 -4.72 18.13
N GLY A 96 -0.69 -5.17 18.62
CA GLY A 96 -1.60 -6.01 17.85
C GLY A 96 -2.09 -5.36 16.55
N ARG A 97 -2.93 -6.08 15.80
CA ARG A 97 -3.47 -5.66 14.49
C ARG A 97 -3.95 -4.21 14.50
N ASP A 98 -4.79 -3.85 15.45
CA ASP A 98 -5.48 -2.55 15.44
C ASP A 98 -4.51 -1.40 15.76
N LYS A 99 -3.59 -1.58 16.72
CA LYS A 99 -2.55 -0.59 17.04
C LYS A 99 -1.59 -0.38 15.87
N THR A 100 -1.13 -1.46 15.24
CA THR A 100 -0.27 -1.38 14.05
C THR A 100 -1.01 -0.76 12.86
N SER A 101 -2.30 -1.06 12.68
CA SER A 101 -3.11 -0.45 11.62
C SER A 101 -3.31 1.05 11.82
N ALA A 102 -3.47 1.50 13.07
CA ALA A 102 -3.54 2.91 13.40
C ALA A 102 -2.22 3.62 13.04
N GLU A 103 -1.07 3.04 13.41
CA GLU A 103 0.25 3.58 13.08
C GLU A 103 0.44 3.68 11.55
N VAL A 104 0.11 2.63 10.80
CA VAL A 104 0.21 2.65 9.33
C VAL A 104 -0.62 3.78 8.73
N ARG A 105 -1.86 3.98 9.20
CA ARG A 105 -2.76 5.03 8.68
C ARG A 105 -2.30 6.45 9.00
N GLN A 106 -1.45 6.64 10.01
CA GLN A 106 -0.87 7.95 10.29
C GLN A 106 0.16 8.35 9.23
N HIS A 107 0.86 7.39 8.62
CA HIS A 107 1.99 7.65 7.72
C HIS A 107 1.70 7.31 6.26
N TYR A 108 0.92 6.27 5.98
CA TYR A 108 0.71 5.70 4.66
C TYR A 108 -0.77 5.44 4.36
N SER A 109 -1.09 5.35 3.07
CA SER A 109 -2.40 4.91 2.57
C SER A 109 -2.28 3.68 1.68
N TRP A 110 -3.43 3.12 1.30
CA TRP A 110 -3.54 1.98 0.39
C TRP A 110 -2.92 0.67 0.92
N VAL A 111 -2.86 0.52 2.24
CA VAL A 111 -2.40 -0.70 2.91
C VAL A 111 -3.60 -1.48 3.47
N PRO A 112 -3.87 -2.72 2.99
CA PRO A 112 -4.99 -3.50 3.48
C PRO A 112 -4.84 -3.96 4.94
N LYS A 113 -5.87 -3.74 5.76
CA LYS A 113 -5.88 -4.15 7.18
C LYS A 113 -5.68 -5.65 7.39
N GLU A 114 -6.20 -6.46 6.46
CA GLU A 114 -6.03 -7.92 6.50
C GLU A 114 -4.57 -8.34 6.30
N LEU A 115 -3.84 -7.67 5.41
CA LEU A 115 -2.41 -7.91 5.23
C LEU A 115 -1.62 -7.54 6.50
N ILE A 116 -1.99 -6.44 7.16
CA ILE A 116 -1.40 -6.05 8.46
C ILE A 116 -1.64 -7.14 9.51
N ALA A 117 -2.86 -7.69 9.57
CA ALA A 117 -3.20 -8.76 10.51
C ALA A 117 -2.33 -10.01 10.29
N ARG A 118 -2.16 -10.44 9.03
CA ARG A 118 -1.30 -11.58 8.66
C ARG A 118 0.16 -11.32 9.02
N PHE A 119 0.67 -10.12 8.75
CA PHE A 119 2.03 -9.72 9.12
C PHE A 119 2.26 -9.81 10.64
N VAL A 120 1.39 -9.19 11.45
CA VAL A 120 1.52 -9.19 12.92
C VAL A 120 1.42 -10.60 13.50
N LYS A 121 0.57 -11.46 12.92
CA LYS A 121 0.45 -12.88 13.31
C LYS A 121 1.78 -13.62 13.15
N HIS A 122 2.57 -13.31 12.13
CA HIS A 122 3.83 -13.99 11.81
C HIS A 122 5.08 -13.28 12.33
N CYS A 123 4.94 -12.21 13.14
CA CYS A 123 6.11 -11.54 13.72
C CYS A 123 6.81 -12.46 14.74
N PRO A 124 8.10 -12.82 14.56
CA PRO A 124 8.81 -13.75 15.43
C PRO A 124 8.84 -13.29 16.90
N LEU A 125 9.10 -12.00 17.14
CA LEU A 125 9.13 -11.42 18.49
C LEU A 125 7.77 -11.46 19.18
N CYS A 126 6.68 -11.32 18.42
CA CYS A 126 5.33 -11.42 18.97
C CYS A 126 4.91 -12.89 19.18
N LEU A 127 5.43 -13.82 18.39
CA LEU A 127 5.17 -15.24 18.55
C LEU A 127 5.84 -15.77 19.82
N SER A 128 7.11 -15.43 20.07
CA SER A 128 7.84 -15.87 21.27
C SER A 128 7.27 -15.32 22.58
N ARG A 129 6.51 -14.22 22.54
CA ARG A 129 5.80 -13.66 23.70
C ARG A 129 4.42 -14.29 23.94
N ARG A 130 3.92 -15.08 22.98
CA ARG A 130 2.59 -15.73 23.02
C ARG A 130 2.67 -17.22 23.35
N SER A 131 3.84 -17.83 23.15
CA SER A 131 4.19 -19.19 23.60
C SER A 131 4.54 -19.19 25.08
#